data_AF-A0A139NUA4-F1
#
_entry.id   AF-A0A139NUA4-F1
#
_cell.length_a   1.000
_cell.length_b   1.000
_cell.length_c   1.000
_cell.angle_alpha   90.00
_cell.angle_beta   90.00
_cell.angle_gamma   90.00
#
_symmetry.space_group_name_H-M   'P 1'
#
loop_
_entity.id
_entity.type
_entity.pdbx_description
1 polymer ?
#
loop_
_entity_poly.entity_id
_entity_poly.type
_entity_poly.pdbx_seq_one_letter_code
_entity_poly.pdbx_strand_id
1 'polypeptide(L)'
;MSDFFDDMVEILNPYIDINTGASRDEWNYGNYVEFPDSRSISDDQIESLLDYFRLEIPFGETISFEEALREYLKGVYDVSDDMLDSLDYPSEEFDFPGINAGEIRELAIDLLIEAGAPIGETLYEDAGELPESYMYWNDSDDSFDQYSIKIVNYKQEIELIKNKVASNDDALIKKSLVLAAFVFTESFVRSKIISILPDLNSYDDVITRDILKKYFDDKLEKTAGRKELYKQYFGNSQTVDEFKKLSDIPHVKLRNILAHDISKSEVIGSRIRYSFIDNSRRGSITKVETEIDELLEELIIFSENLENTIVQ
;
A
#
# COMPACT_ATOMS: atom_id res chain seq x y z
N MET A 1 -7.95 2.37 -14.93
CA MET A 1 -8.09 1.08 -14.23
C MET A 1 -8.79 1.29 -12.88
N SER A 2 -8.50 2.38 -12.14
CA SER A 2 -9.29 2.80 -10.96
C SER A 2 -10.76 3.01 -11.30
N ASP A 3 -11.07 3.85 -12.29
CA ASP A 3 -12.44 4.27 -12.60
C ASP A 3 -13.38 3.07 -12.85
N PHE A 4 -12.97 2.12 -13.70
CA PHE A 4 -13.76 0.91 -13.97
C PHE A 4 -14.06 0.09 -12.71
N PHE A 5 -13.06 -0.12 -11.85
CA PHE A 5 -13.25 -0.92 -10.65
C PHE A 5 -14.17 -0.20 -9.65
N ASP A 6 -13.99 1.11 -9.48
CA ASP A 6 -14.83 1.95 -8.62
C ASP A 6 -16.29 1.95 -9.12
N ASP A 7 -16.50 2.07 -10.44
CA ASP A 7 -17.82 1.99 -11.07
C ASP A 7 -18.47 0.61 -10.82
N MET A 8 -17.70 -0.48 -10.96
CA MET A 8 -18.20 -1.83 -10.69
C MET A 8 -18.54 -2.04 -9.21
N VAL A 9 -17.74 -1.47 -8.29
CA VAL A 9 -18.03 -1.51 -6.84
C VAL A 9 -19.31 -0.72 -6.54
N GLU A 10 -19.50 0.44 -7.15
CA GLU A 10 -20.70 1.26 -6.97
C GLU A 10 -21.96 0.55 -7.49
N ILE A 11 -21.90 -0.05 -8.68
CA ILE A 11 -23.05 -0.69 -9.30
C ILE A 11 -23.36 -2.05 -8.65
N LEU A 12 -22.36 -2.91 -8.47
CA LEU A 12 -22.57 -4.29 -8.01
C LEU A 12 -22.59 -4.42 -6.49
N ASN A 13 -22.06 -3.43 -5.76
CA ASN A 13 -21.96 -3.43 -4.29
C ASN A 13 -21.42 -4.77 -3.74
N PRO A 14 -20.20 -5.16 -4.13
CA PRO A 14 -19.61 -6.44 -3.77
C PRO A 14 -19.34 -6.57 -2.27
N TYR A 15 -19.15 -7.80 -1.81
CA TYR A 15 -18.67 -8.07 -0.46
C TYR A 15 -17.16 -7.84 -0.40
N ILE A 16 -16.70 -7.08 0.60
CA ILE A 16 -15.28 -6.76 0.81
C ILE A 16 -14.90 -7.16 2.23
N ASP A 17 -13.90 -8.01 2.38
CA ASP A 17 -13.43 -8.48 3.68
C ASP A 17 -11.96 -8.93 3.63
N ILE A 18 -11.43 -9.27 4.79
CA ILE A 18 -10.05 -9.70 4.98
C ILE A 18 -9.97 -11.22 4.79
N ASN A 19 -9.05 -11.66 3.92
CA ASN A 19 -8.72 -13.06 3.78
C ASN A 19 -7.88 -13.54 4.98
N THR A 20 -8.52 -14.24 5.91
CA THR A 20 -7.84 -14.86 7.07
C THR A 20 -7.44 -16.32 6.84
N GLY A 21 -7.64 -16.86 5.64
CA GLY A 21 -7.51 -18.29 5.36
C GLY A 21 -8.44 -19.17 6.21
N ALA A 22 -8.16 -20.48 6.26
CA ALA A 22 -8.99 -21.47 6.97
C ALA A 22 -8.93 -21.37 8.52
N SER A 23 -7.96 -20.63 9.07
CA SER A 23 -7.80 -20.38 10.49
C SER A 23 -8.09 -18.91 10.77
N ARG A 24 -9.33 -18.61 11.19
CA ARG A 24 -9.85 -17.26 11.46
C ARG A 24 -9.02 -16.39 12.42
N ASP A 25 -7.95 -16.92 13.02
CA ASP A 25 -7.29 -16.33 14.18
C ASP A 25 -5.76 -16.10 14.04
N GLU A 26 -5.10 -16.50 12.93
CA GLU A 26 -3.61 -16.53 12.94
C GLU A 26 -2.88 -15.79 11.81
N TRP A 27 -3.49 -15.54 10.64
CA TRP A 27 -2.79 -14.92 9.51
C TRP A 27 -3.72 -14.07 8.65
N ASN A 28 -3.30 -12.85 8.32
CA ASN A 28 -3.96 -11.98 7.36
C ASN A 28 -3.20 -12.03 6.02
N TYR A 29 -3.90 -12.42 4.95
CA TYR A 29 -3.33 -12.60 3.61
C TYR A 29 -3.61 -11.42 2.66
N GLY A 30 -4.40 -10.42 3.10
CA GLY A 30 -4.85 -9.30 2.29
C GLY A 30 -6.38 -9.22 2.22
N ASN A 31 -6.88 -8.19 1.55
CA ASN A 31 -8.30 -8.05 1.25
C ASN A 31 -8.70 -8.98 0.09
N TYR A 32 -9.98 -9.31 0.04
CA TYR A 32 -10.62 -9.87 -1.13
C TYR A 32 -11.93 -9.14 -1.42
N VAL A 33 -12.32 -9.13 -2.69
CA VAL A 33 -13.58 -8.56 -3.18
C VAL A 33 -14.36 -9.67 -3.88
N GLU A 34 -15.56 -9.97 -3.37
CA GLU A 34 -16.46 -10.97 -3.91
C GLU A 34 -17.67 -10.27 -4.55
N PHE A 35 -17.70 -10.28 -5.89
CA PHE A 35 -18.81 -9.72 -6.64
C PHE A 35 -20.04 -10.64 -6.58
N PRO A 36 -21.25 -10.06 -6.57
CA PRO A 36 -22.48 -10.83 -6.48
C PRO A 36 -22.62 -11.81 -7.64
N ASP A 37 -23.19 -12.98 -7.36
CA ASP A 37 -23.51 -13.96 -8.37
C ASP A 37 -24.71 -13.52 -9.26
N SER A 38 -24.90 -14.21 -10.38
CA SER A 38 -25.98 -13.92 -11.33
C SER A 38 -27.39 -14.02 -10.72
N ARG A 39 -27.56 -14.70 -9.58
CA ARG A 39 -28.84 -14.88 -8.88
C ARG A 39 -29.13 -13.78 -7.87
N SER A 40 -28.10 -13.07 -7.43
CA SER A 40 -28.18 -12.06 -6.37
C SER A 40 -28.21 -10.63 -6.90
N ILE A 41 -27.82 -10.41 -8.15
CA ILE A 41 -27.97 -9.10 -8.79
C ILE A 41 -29.43 -8.75 -9.07
N SER A 42 -29.81 -7.49 -8.86
CA SER A 42 -31.15 -6.98 -9.13
C SER A 42 -31.31 -6.49 -10.58
N ASP A 43 -32.55 -6.36 -11.04
CA ASP A 43 -32.84 -5.85 -12.39
C ASP A 43 -32.31 -4.41 -12.57
N ASP A 44 -32.41 -3.55 -11.55
CA ASP A 44 -31.85 -2.20 -11.55
C ASP A 44 -30.31 -2.19 -11.76
N GLN A 45 -29.61 -3.17 -11.19
CA GLN A 45 -28.16 -3.32 -11.39
C GLN A 45 -27.84 -3.79 -12.81
N ILE A 46 -28.64 -4.69 -13.38
CA ILE A 46 -28.48 -5.12 -14.77
C ILE A 46 -28.71 -3.93 -15.72
N GLU A 47 -29.75 -3.13 -15.50
CA GLU A 47 -30.01 -1.92 -16.28
C GLU A 47 -28.84 -0.93 -16.18
N SER A 48 -28.31 -0.71 -14.98
CA SER A 48 -27.16 0.18 -14.75
C SER A 48 -25.90 -0.32 -15.47
N LEU A 49 -25.65 -1.64 -15.48
CA LEU A 49 -24.54 -2.23 -16.20
C LEU A 49 -24.72 -2.12 -17.72
N LEU A 50 -25.94 -2.34 -18.23
CA LEU A 50 -26.23 -2.19 -19.66
C LEU A 50 -25.98 -0.76 -20.14
N ASP A 51 -26.40 0.24 -19.36
CA ASP A 51 -26.07 1.65 -19.64
C ASP A 51 -24.56 1.91 -19.60
N TYR A 52 -23.87 1.37 -18.58
CA TYR A 52 -22.41 1.49 -18.45
C TYR A 52 -21.65 0.97 -19.67
N PHE A 53 -22.02 -0.23 -20.14
CA PHE A 53 -21.44 -0.87 -21.33
C PHE A 53 -22.03 -0.36 -22.65
N ARG A 54 -23.01 0.55 -22.60
CA ARG A 54 -23.74 1.09 -23.77
C ARG A 54 -24.39 -0.01 -24.60
N LEU A 55 -24.97 -0.99 -23.93
CA LEU A 55 -25.71 -2.10 -24.51
C LEU A 55 -27.20 -1.75 -24.47
N GLU A 56 -27.70 -1.21 -25.58
CA GLU A 56 -29.12 -0.89 -25.71
C GLU A 56 -29.91 -2.18 -25.97
N ILE A 57 -30.72 -2.58 -24.98
CA ILE A 57 -31.65 -3.72 -25.10
C ILE A 57 -33.09 -3.20 -24.93
N PRO A 58 -33.98 -3.43 -25.90
CA PRO A 58 -35.34 -2.90 -25.90
C PRO A 58 -36.29 -3.69 -24.97
N PHE A 59 -35.96 -3.84 -23.69
CA PHE A 59 -36.76 -4.65 -22.77
C PHE A 59 -38.20 -4.15 -22.62
N GLY A 60 -39.17 -5.04 -22.84
CA GLY A 60 -40.58 -4.70 -22.70
C GLY A 60 -41.10 -3.72 -23.76
N GLU A 61 -40.28 -3.35 -24.74
CA GLU A 61 -40.68 -2.49 -25.85
C GLU A 61 -41.31 -3.31 -26.99
N THR A 62 -42.24 -2.70 -27.71
CA THR A 62 -42.81 -3.26 -28.94
C THR A 62 -41.90 -2.89 -30.10
N ILE A 63 -41.41 -3.90 -30.84
CA ILE A 63 -40.47 -3.71 -31.95
C ILE A 63 -41.14 -4.14 -33.24
N SER A 64 -40.90 -3.36 -34.30
CA SER A 64 -41.26 -3.75 -35.67
C SER A 64 -40.34 -4.86 -36.15
N PHE A 65 -40.92 -5.94 -36.70
CA PHE A 65 -40.14 -7.01 -37.34
C PHE A 65 -39.23 -6.47 -38.46
N GLU A 66 -39.71 -5.47 -39.21
CA GLU A 66 -38.92 -4.80 -40.24
C GLU A 66 -37.67 -4.13 -39.65
N GLU A 67 -37.83 -3.37 -38.57
CA GLU A 67 -36.72 -2.63 -37.94
C GLU A 67 -35.67 -3.60 -37.38
N ALA A 68 -36.09 -4.63 -36.64
CA ALA A 68 -35.20 -5.62 -36.06
C ALA A 68 -34.40 -6.39 -37.13
N LEU A 69 -35.06 -6.82 -38.21
CA LEU A 69 -34.39 -7.56 -39.29
C LEU A 69 -33.45 -6.66 -40.10
N ARG A 70 -33.80 -5.40 -40.34
CA ARG A 70 -32.94 -4.43 -41.02
C ARG A 70 -31.64 -4.19 -40.23
N GLU A 71 -31.74 -3.94 -38.93
CA GLU A 71 -30.58 -3.75 -38.05
C GLU A 71 -29.68 -4.99 -38.03
N TYR A 72 -30.27 -6.19 -37.88
CA TYR A 72 -29.51 -7.44 -37.95
C TYR A 72 -28.76 -7.61 -39.28
N LEU A 73 -29.44 -7.40 -40.41
CA LEU A 73 -28.84 -7.58 -41.74
C LEU A 73 -27.70 -6.58 -41.99
N LYS A 74 -27.83 -5.32 -41.52
CA LYS A 74 -26.76 -4.32 -41.59
C LYS A 74 -25.57 -4.67 -40.68
N GLY A 75 -25.83 -5.29 -39.53
CA GLY A 75 -24.78 -5.72 -38.61
C GLY A 75 -23.96 -6.92 -39.11
N VAL A 76 -24.57 -7.79 -39.93
CA VAL A 76 -23.92 -9.03 -40.42
C VAL A 76 -23.40 -8.90 -41.86
N TYR A 77 -24.05 -8.08 -42.69
CA TYR A 77 -23.77 -7.97 -44.11
C TYR A 77 -23.62 -6.51 -44.54
N ASP A 78 -22.79 -6.27 -45.55
CA ASP A 78 -22.66 -4.96 -46.20
C ASP A 78 -23.80 -4.76 -47.21
N VAL A 79 -24.99 -4.43 -46.69
CA VAL A 79 -26.23 -4.22 -47.47
C VAL A 79 -26.64 -2.75 -47.45
N SER A 80 -27.04 -2.21 -48.60
CA SER A 80 -27.52 -0.82 -48.71
C SER A 80 -29.02 -0.71 -48.39
N ASP A 81 -29.47 0.50 -48.02
CA ASP A 81 -30.88 0.79 -47.75
C ASP A 81 -31.77 0.45 -48.95
N ASP A 82 -31.32 0.73 -50.19
CA ASP A 82 -32.05 0.38 -51.41
C ASP A 82 -32.29 -1.14 -51.56
N MET A 83 -31.37 -1.98 -51.06
CA MET A 83 -31.53 -3.44 -51.09
C MET A 83 -32.54 -3.90 -50.03
N LEU A 84 -32.53 -3.27 -48.86
CA LEU A 84 -33.47 -3.55 -47.77
C LEU A 84 -34.88 -3.09 -48.13
N ASP A 85 -35.04 -1.93 -48.75
CA ASP A 85 -36.34 -1.40 -49.20
C ASP A 85 -37.02 -2.28 -50.26
N SER A 86 -36.27 -3.18 -50.89
CA SER A 86 -36.78 -4.14 -51.87
C SER A 86 -37.33 -5.44 -51.24
N LEU A 87 -37.11 -5.65 -49.94
CA LEU A 87 -37.60 -6.80 -49.20
C LEU A 87 -39.05 -6.57 -48.75
N ASP A 88 -39.86 -7.62 -48.81
CA ASP A 88 -41.24 -7.60 -48.31
C ASP A 88 -41.22 -8.00 -46.84
N TYR A 89 -41.44 -7.03 -45.95
CA TYR A 89 -41.47 -7.25 -44.51
C TYR A 89 -42.90 -7.53 -44.02
N PRO A 90 -43.10 -8.56 -43.19
CA PRO A 90 -44.34 -8.68 -42.44
C PRO A 90 -44.57 -7.43 -41.58
N SER A 91 -45.80 -6.92 -41.57
CA SER A 91 -46.23 -5.85 -40.65
C SER A 91 -46.52 -6.39 -39.25
N GLU A 92 -45.67 -7.30 -38.78
CA GLU A 92 -45.78 -7.92 -37.47
C GLU A 92 -44.98 -7.09 -36.46
N GLU A 93 -45.66 -6.72 -35.38
CA GLU A 93 -45.04 -6.15 -34.19
C GLU A 93 -44.92 -7.28 -33.15
N PHE A 94 -43.83 -7.29 -32.41
CA PHE A 94 -43.67 -8.19 -31.28
C PHE A 94 -43.19 -7.44 -30.05
N ASP A 95 -43.73 -7.83 -28.89
CA ASP A 95 -43.28 -7.30 -27.62
C ASP A 95 -42.00 -8.03 -27.21
N PHE A 96 -40.90 -7.30 -27.12
CA PHE A 96 -39.66 -7.85 -26.61
C PHE A 96 -39.85 -8.18 -25.13
N PRO A 97 -39.43 -9.37 -24.66
CA PRO A 97 -39.69 -9.74 -23.28
C PRO A 97 -39.01 -8.78 -22.31
N GLY A 98 -39.64 -8.55 -21.15
CA GLY A 98 -39.01 -7.80 -20.07
C GLY A 98 -37.80 -8.53 -19.51
N ILE A 99 -36.90 -7.80 -18.87
CA ILE A 99 -35.70 -8.34 -18.22
C ILE A 99 -36.01 -9.44 -17.20
N ASN A 100 -37.18 -9.41 -16.56
CA ASN A 100 -37.64 -10.41 -15.60
C ASN A 100 -38.14 -11.73 -16.24
N ALA A 101 -38.19 -11.81 -17.58
CA ALA A 101 -38.54 -13.02 -18.29
C ALA A 101 -37.35 -13.98 -18.26
N GLY A 102 -37.50 -15.10 -17.54
CA GLY A 102 -36.43 -16.05 -17.15
C GLY A 102 -35.20 -16.13 -18.05
N GLU A 103 -35.34 -16.62 -19.29
CA GLU A 103 -34.22 -16.85 -20.22
C GLU A 103 -33.55 -15.55 -20.68
N ILE A 104 -34.29 -14.45 -20.77
CA ILE A 104 -33.78 -13.14 -21.21
C ILE A 104 -32.88 -12.51 -20.15
N ARG A 105 -33.21 -12.71 -18.87
CA ARG A 105 -32.36 -12.29 -17.77
C ARG A 105 -30.99 -12.96 -17.83
N GLU A 106 -30.98 -14.29 -18.05
CA GLU A 106 -29.74 -15.06 -18.13
C GLU A 106 -28.90 -14.62 -19.34
N LEU A 107 -29.52 -14.43 -20.50
CA LEU A 107 -28.85 -13.92 -21.70
C LEU A 107 -28.26 -12.51 -21.51
N ALA A 108 -28.97 -11.61 -20.81
CA ALA A 108 -28.45 -10.28 -20.50
C ALA A 108 -27.23 -10.34 -19.58
N ILE A 109 -27.24 -11.25 -18.61
CA ILE A 109 -26.10 -11.48 -17.71
C ILE A 109 -24.91 -12.05 -18.46
N ASP A 110 -25.14 -13.05 -19.30
CA ASP A 110 -24.08 -13.65 -20.13
C ASP A 110 -23.44 -12.57 -21.02
N LEU A 111 -24.24 -11.70 -21.64
CA LEU A 111 -23.75 -10.57 -22.43
C LEU A 111 -22.91 -9.60 -21.59
N LEU A 112 -23.33 -9.28 -20.36
CA LEU A 112 -22.58 -8.42 -19.45
C LEU A 112 -21.26 -9.04 -19.01
N ILE A 113 -21.24 -10.34 -18.73
CA ILE A 113 -20.00 -11.07 -18.43
C ILE A 113 -19.06 -11.05 -19.64
N GLU A 114 -19.58 -11.30 -20.85
CA GLU A 114 -18.82 -11.20 -22.10
C GLU A 114 -18.27 -9.78 -22.35
N ALA A 115 -19.02 -8.74 -21.93
CA ALA A 115 -18.58 -7.35 -21.98
C ALA A 115 -17.53 -7.00 -20.92
N GLY A 116 -17.30 -7.87 -19.93
CA GLY A 116 -16.28 -7.73 -18.90
C GLY A 116 -16.80 -7.34 -17.50
N ALA A 117 -18.11 -7.43 -17.25
CA ALA A 117 -18.65 -7.24 -15.90
C ALA A 117 -18.17 -8.38 -14.98
N PRO A 118 -17.64 -8.09 -13.77
CA PRO A 118 -17.05 -9.09 -12.88
C PRO A 118 -18.12 -9.88 -12.09
N ILE A 119 -19.24 -10.24 -12.72
CA ILE A 119 -20.36 -10.91 -12.05
C ILE A 119 -19.94 -12.31 -11.61
N GLY A 120 -20.06 -12.58 -10.31
CA GLY A 120 -19.66 -13.85 -9.69
C GLY A 120 -18.14 -14.05 -9.58
N GLU A 121 -17.34 -13.03 -9.87
CA GLU A 121 -15.88 -13.10 -9.69
C GLU A 121 -15.48 -12.83 -8.23
N THR A 122 -14.37 -13.45 -7.82
CA THR A 122 -13.70 -13.14 -6.55
C THR A 122 -12.28 -12.75 -6.85
N LEU A 123 -11.90 -11.53 -6.45
CA LEU A 123 -10.59 -10.96 -6.69
C LEU A 123 -9.82 -10.88 -5.37
N TYR A 124 -8.54 -11.23 -5.42
CA TYR A 124 -7.68 -11.28 -4.25
C TYR A 124 -6.50 -10.31 -4.35
N GLU A 125 -6.16 -9.67 -3.22
CA GLU A 125 -4.97 -8.81 -3.13
C GLU A 125 -3.67 -9.57 -3.41
N ASP A 126 -3.52 -10.79 -2.88
CA ASP A 126 -2.30 -11.60 -3.04
C ASP A 126 -2.11 -12.12 -4.48
N ALA A 127 -3.18 -12.14 -5.27
CA ALA A 127 -3.17 -12.40 -6.70
C ALA A 127 -2.83 -11.15 -7.55
N GLY A 128 -2.78 -9.96 -6.93
CA GLY A 128 -2.53 -8.69 -7.62
C GLY A 128 -3.71 -8.21 -8.47
N GLU A 129 -4.93 -8.61 -8.10
CA GLU A 129 -6.15 -8.37 -8.87
C GLU A 129 -6.94 -7.13 -8.37
N LEU A 130 -6.59 -6.62 -7.19
CA LEU A 130 -7.25 -5.46 -6.59
C LEU A 130 -6.49 -4.16 -6.88
N PRO A 131 -7.18 -3.03 -7.12
CA PRO A 131 -6.56 -1.71 -7.08
C PRO A 131 -6.04 -1.37 -5.69
N GLU A 132 -5.03 -0.51 -5.61
CA GLU A 132 -4.37 -0.12 -4.35
C GLU A 132 -5.38 0.40 -3.30
N SER A 133 -6.39 1.18 -3.72
CA SER A 133 -7.44 1.71 -2.84
C SER A 133 -8.22 0.64 -2.06
N TYR A 134 -8.27 -0.60 -2.56
CA TYR A 134 -8.99 -1.72 -1.97
C TYR A 134 -8.08 -2.77 -1.33
N MET A 135 -6.76 -2.55 -1.33
CA MET A 135 -5.81 -3.44 -0.66
C MET A 135 -5.89 -3.29 0.87
N TYR A 136 -5.72 -4.39 1.60
CA TYR A 136 -5.56 -4.39 3.05
C TYR A 136 -4.25 -3.71 3.42
N TRP A 137 -3.19 -4.02 2.68
CA TRP A 137 -1.90 -3.32 2.77
C TRP A 137 -1.89 -2.10 1.84
N ASN A 138 -2.96 -1.30 1.89
CA ASN A 138 -2.97 -0.03 1.21
C ASN A 138 -2.05 0.93 1.98
N ASP A 139 -0.81 1.06 1.50
CA ASP A 139 0.19 2.07 1.93
C ASP A 139 -0.27 3.53 1.70
N SER A 140 -1.58 3.76 1.50
CA SER A 140 -2.29 5.00 1.80
C SER A 140 -2.21 5.43 3.27
N ASP A 141 -1.77 4.54 4.18
CA ASP A 141 -1.27 4.94 5.49
C ASP A 141 0.10 5.65 5.31
N ASP A 142 0.05 6.84 4.72
CA ASP A 142 0.95 7.99 4.82
C ASP A 142 2.35 7.70 5.39
N SER A 143 3.14 6.88 4.70
CA SER A 143 4.57 6.72 4.95
C SER A 143 5.33 8.03 4.69
N PHE A 144 4.80 8.87 3.79
CA PHE A 144 5.36 10.14 3.37
C PHE A 144 4.80 11.35 4.13
N ASP A 145 3.54 11.31 4.57
CA ASP A 145 2.81 12.56 4.84
C ASP A 145 2.85 13.07 6.30
N GLN A 146 3.26 12.31 7.33
CA GLN A 146 3.07 12.80 8.71
C GLN A 146 4.15 12.49 9.76
N TYR A 147 5.41 12.31 9.40
CA TYR A 147 6.46 12.18 10.42
C TYR A 147 7.45 13.35 10.37
N SER A 148 7.04 14.51 10.90
CA SER A 148 7.98 15.56 11.33
C SER A 148 8.24 15.44 12.82
N ILE A 149 9.36 14.83 13.21
CA ILE A 149 9.79 14.79 14.61
C ILE A 149 10.68 16.00 14.86
N LYS A 150 10.19 16.94 15.67
CA LYS A 150 10.99 18.08 16.12
C LYS A 150 12.08 17.60 17.08
N ILE A 151 13.31 18.10 16.94
CA ILE A 151 14.44 17.73 17.82
C ILE A 151 14.13 17.95 19.31
N VAL A 152 13.33 18.96 19.65
CA VAL A 152 12.90 19.23 21.04
C VAL A 152 12.06 18.07 21.59
N ASN A 153 11.09 17.58 20.81
CA ASN A 153 10.25 16.45 21.20
C ASN A 153 11.09 15.18 21.29
N TYR A 154 12.02 14.99 20.35
CA TYR A 154 12.92 13.84 20.36
C TYR A 154 13.73 13.76 21.67
N LYS A 155 14.38 14.87 22.04
CA LYS A 155 15.19 14.96 23.27
C LYS A 155 14.36 14.69 24.53
N GLN A 156 13.16 15.26 24.60
CA GLN A 156 12.28 15.04 25.74
C GLN A 156 11.94 13.56 25.92
N GLU A 157 11.64 12.85 24.83
CA GLU A 157 11.32 11.43 24.92
C GLU A 157 12.54 10.58 25.29
N ILE A 158 13.72 10.85 24.72
CA ILE A 158 14.96 10.14 25.12
C ILE A 158 15.28 10.39 26.59
N GLU A 159 15.11 11.62 27.10
CA GLU A 159 15.28 11.93 28.52
C GLU A 159 14.23 11.22 29.39
N LEU A 160 12.99 11.08 28.94
CA LEU A 160 11.98 10.28 29.63
C LEU A 160 12.39 8.80 29.69
N ILE A 161 12.90 8.25 28.59
CA ILE A 161 13.42 6.88 28.53
C ILE A 161 14.60 6.72 29.48
N LYS A 162 15.55 7.65 29.48
CA LYS A 162 16.73 7.66 30.37
C LYS A 162 16.31 7.64 31.84
N ASN A 163 15.37 8.49 32.23
CA ASN A 163 14.81 8.49 33.59
C ASN A 163 14.12 7.16 33.94
N LYS A 164 13.33 6.59 33.01
CA LYS A 164 12.69 5.28 33.20
C LYS A 164 13.71 4.16 33.37
N VAL A 165 14.79 4.16 32.59
CA VAL A 165 15.88 3.18 32.71
C VAL A 165 16.56 3.30 34.07
N ALA A 166 16.86 4.51 34.53
CA ALA A 166 17.53 4.74 35.81
C ALA A 166 16.67 4.34 37.02
N SER A 167 15.34 4.54 36.92
CA SER A 167 14.39 4.24 38.00
C SER A 167 13.92 2.78 38.08
N ASN A 168 14.29 1.95 37.11
CA ASN A 168 13.86 0.56 37.03
C ASN A 168 15.03 -0.37 37.34
N ASP A 169 14.81 -1.50 38.01
CA ASP A 169 15.86 -2.49 38.28
C ASP A 169 15.76 -3.73 37.36
N ASP A 170 14.65 -3.89 36.64
CA ASP A 170 14.40 -5.03 35.77
C ASP A 170 15.23 -4.93 34.48
N ALA A 171 16.08 -5.94 34.26
CA ALA A 171 16.98 -6.01 33.12
C ALA A 171 16.24 -6.08 31.78
N LEU A 172 15.10 -6.77 31.70
CA LEU A 172 14.31 -6.87 30.47
C LEU A 172 13.64 -5.54 30.15
N ILE A 173 13.12 -4.84 31.16
CA ILE A 173 12.53 -3.51 30.98
C ILE A 173 13.60 -2.53 30.49
N LYS A 174 14.79 -2.51 31.10
CA LYS A 174 15.90 -1.66 30.64
C LYS A 174 16.27 -1.92 29.18
N LYS A 175 16.42 -3.19 28.79
CA LYS A 175 16.70 -3.57 27.39
C LYS A 175 15.61 -3.11 26.43
N SER A 176 14.34 -3.25 26.83
CA SER A 176 13.19 -2.83 26.02
C SER A 176 13.15 -1.31 25.84
N LEU A 177 13.45 -0.56 26.90
CA LEU A 177 13.57 0.89 26.87
C LEU A 177 14.74 1.37 25.99
N VAL A 178 15.90 0.71 26.08
CA VAL A 178 17.04 1.00 25.18
C VAL A 178 16.69 0.70 23.73
N LEU A 179 15.98 -0.41 23.46
CA LEU A 179 15.49 -0.70 22.12
C LEU A 179 14.51 0.37 21.62
N ALA A 180 13.58 0.82 22.48
CA ALA A 180 12.65 1.89 22.15
C ALA A 180 13.38 3.20 21.79
N ALA A 181 14.45 3.54 22.52
CA ALA A 181 15.29 4.69 22.18
C ALA A 181 15.92 4.57 20.78
N PHE A 182 16.41 3.38 20.40
CA PHE A 182 16.94 3.15 19.06
C PHE A 182 15.86 3.28 17.98
N VAL A 183 14.70 2.66 18.18
CA VAL A 183 13.57 2.74 17.23
C VAL A 183 13.16 4.20 17.04
N PHE A 184 13.03 4.94 18.13
CA PHE A 184 12.65 6.36 18.06
C PHE A 184 13.73 7.23 17.39
N THR A 185 15.01 6.91 17.60
CA THR A 185 16.13 7.54 16.87
C THR A 185 16.05 7.26 15.37
N GLU A 186 15.70 6.04 14.98
CA GLU A 186 15.51 5.68 13.56
C GLU A 186 14.34 6.42 12.93
N SER A 187 13.22 6.56 13.63
CA SER A 187 12.10 7.38 13.21
C SER A 187 12.51 8.85 13.05
N PHE A 188 13.32 9.38 13.97
CA PHE A 188 13.86 10.74 13.85
C PHE A 188 14.75 10.89 12.61
N VAL A 189 15.69 9.97 12.38
CA VAL A 189 16.53 9.97 11.17
C VAL A 189 15.68 9.90 9.90
N ARG A 190 14.66 9.02 9.87
CA ARG A 190 13.74 8.90 8.73
C ARG A 190 13.01 10.21 8.47
N SER A 191 12.44 10.81 9.51
CA SER A 191 11.77 12.11 9.46
C SER A 191 12.66 13.19 8.84
N LYS A 192 13.93 13.22 9.25
CA LYS A 192 14.91 14.19 8.73
C LYS A 192 15.23 13.97 7.26
N ILE A 193 15.38 12.71 6.82
CA ILE A 193 15.56 12.40 5.41
C ILE A 193 14.32 12.78 4.61
N ILE A 194 13.11 12.48 5.09
CA ILE A 194 11.86 12.86 4.38
C ILE A 194 11.77 14.37 4.21
N SER A 195 12.11 15.15 5.24
CA SER A 195 12.02 16.62 5.21
C SER A 195 12.87 17.31 4.14
N ILE A 196 13.82 16.59 3.53
CA ILE A 196 14.70 17.11 2.47
C ILE A 196 14.41 16.50 1.09
N LEU A 197 13.56 15.47 1.02
CA LEU A 197 13.18 14.88 -0.26
C LEU A 197 12.36 15.89 -1.09
N PRO A 198 12.38 15.80 -2.42
CA PRO A 198 11.53 16.63 -3.25
C PRO A 198 10.06 16.44 -2.88
N ASP A 199 9.30 17.54 -2.88
CA ASP A 199 7.86 17.48 -2.68
C ASP A 199 7.22 16.70 -3.83
N LEU A 200 6.80 15.47 -3.54
CA LEU A 200 6.22 14.58 -4.55
C LEU A 200 4.85 15.08 -5.04
N ASN A 201 4.17 15.93 -4.26
CA ASN A 201 2.92 16.56 -4.67
C ASN A 201 3.12 17.68 -5.71
N SER A 202 4.36 18.10 -5.95
CA SER A 202 4.69 19.04 -7.02
C SER A 202 4.69 18.42 -8.43
N TYR A 203 4.53 17.09 -8.54
CA TYR A 203 4.46 16.37 -9.81
C TYR A 203 3.00 16.08 -10.19
N ASP A 204 2.58 16.62 -11.35
CA ASP A 204 1.22 16.41 -11.88
C ASP A 204 0.98 14.97 -12.37
N ASP A 205 2.03 14.24 -12.74
CA ASP A 205 1.94 12.87 -13.26
C ASP A 205 1.90 11.85 -12.12
N VAL A 206 0.75 11.18 -12.00
CA VAL A 206 0.48 10.17 -10.96
C VAL A 206 1.48 9.01 -11.02
N ILE A 207 1.77 8.50 -12.21
CA ILE A 207 2.67 7.34 -12.39
C ILE A 207 4.09 7.69 -11.92
N THR A 208 4.61 8.86 -12.30
CA THR A 208 5.93 9.33 -11.87
C THR A 208 5.97 9.54 -10.36
N ARG A 209 4.92 10.11 -9.78
CA ARG A 209 4.79 10.29 -8.33
C ARG A 209 4.85 8.95 -7.60
N ASP A 210 4.13 7.93 -8.08
CA ASP A 210 4.07 6.61 -7.44
C ASP A 210 5.40 5.87 -7.58
N ILE A 211 6.06 5.95 -8.74
CA ILE A 211 7.41 5.40 -8.94
C ILE A 211 8.41 6.04 -7.97
N LEU A 212 8.37 7.37 -7.82
CA LEU A 212 9.26 8.09 -6.91
C LEU A 212 8.94 7.77 -5.45
N LYS A 213 7.66 7.73 -5.07
CA LYS A 213 7.22 7.34 -3.71
C LYS A 213 7.77 5.95 -3.36
N LYS A 214 7.51 4.97 -4.22
CA LYS A 214 8.02 3.59 -4.06
C LYS A 214 9.55 3.54 -3.97
N TYR A 215 10.24 4.27 -4.84
CA TYR A 215 11.70 4.36 -4.80
C TYR A 215 12.21 4.89 -3.47
N PHE A 216 11.60 5.95 -2.94
CA PHE A 216 12.01 6.54 -1.67
C PHE A 216 11.65 5.65 -0.48
N ASP A 217 10.48 5.03 -0.47
CA ASP A 217 10.07 4.11 0.61
C ASP A 217 10.99 2.88 0.69
N ASP A 218 11.28 2.23 -0.45
CA ASP A 218 12.23 1.11 -0.53
C ASP A 218 13.61 1.47 0.03
N LYS A 219 14.04 2.72 -0.18
CA LYS A 219 15.33 3.23 0.31
C LYS A 219 15.26 3.59 1.79
N LEU A 220 14.17 4.19 2.25
CA LEU A 220 13.99 4.60 3.65
C LEU A 220 13.84 3.42 4.60
N GLU A 221 13.33 2.28 4.13
CA GLU A 221 13.20 1.06 4.92
C GLU A 221 14.57 0.46 5.30
N LYS A 222 15.55 0.53 4.39
CA LYS A 222 16.85 -0.13 4.53
C LYS A 222 17.92 0.83 5.02
N THR A 223 18.73 0.41 6.00
CA THR A 223 19.87 1.23 6.48
C THR A 223 20.80 1.66 5.34
N ALA A 224 21.09 0.76 4.39
CA ALA A 224 21.91 1.08 3.22
C ALA A 224 21.23 2.10 2.29
N GLY A 225 19.91 2.01 2.11
CA GLY A 225 19.14 2.95 1.30
C GLY A 225 19.07 4.34 1.94
N ARG A 226 18.84 4.43 3.26
CA ARG A 226 18.92 5.68 4.01
C ARG A 226 20.28 6.37 3.87
N LYS A 227 21.37 5.60 3.94
CA LYS A 227 22.74 6.11 3.70
C LYS A 227 22.92 6.65 2.29
N GLU A 228 22.33 5.97 1.30
CA GLU A 228 22.41 6.39 -0.09
C GLU A 228 21.63 7.68 -0.33
N LEU A 229 20.39 7.78 0.15
CA LEU A 229 19.61 9.02 0.10
C LEU A 229 20.36 10.16 0.80
N TYR A 230 20.86 9.91 2.02
CA TYR A 230 21.65 10.89 2.73
C TYR A 230 22.88 11.35 1.91
N LYS A 231 23.62 10.42 1.30
CA LYS A 231 24.76 10.79 0.44
C LYS A 231 24.32 11.56 -0.81
N GLN A 232 23.21 11.21 -1.44
CA GLN A 232 22.74 11.88 -2.64
C GLN A 232 22.37 13.34 -2.37
N TYR A 233 21.73 13.62 -1.24
CA TYR A 233 21.22 14.96 -0.93
C TYR A 233 22.15 15.78 -0.03
N PHE A 234 23.05 15.16 0.76
CA PHE A 234 24.05 15.86 1.60
C PHE A 234 25.50 15.74 1.10
N GLY A 235 25.80 14.81 0.18
CA GLY A 235 27.15 14.39 -0.24
C GLY A 235 28.08 15.47 -0.78
N ASN A 236 27.56 16.63 -1.13
CA ASN A 236 28.31 17.68 -1.82
C ASN A 236 28.97 18.71 -0.87
N SER A 237 28.70 18.70 0.44
CA SER A 237 29.20 19.73 1.37
C SER A 237 30.13 19.25 2.51
N GLN A 238 30.26 17.95 2.78
CA GLN A 238 31.01 17.46 3.94
C GLN A 238 32.23 16.58 3.59
N THR A 239 33.11 16.35 4.57
CA THR A 239 34.22 15.40 4.43
C THR A 239 33.74 13.95 4.61
N VAL A 240 34.44 12.98 4.02
CA VAL A 240 34.10 11.53 4.09
C VAL A 240 33.93 11.03 5.53
N ASP A 241 34.66 11.60 6.49
CA ASP A 241 34.61 11.20 7.91
C ASP A 241 33.41 11.80 8.67
N GLU A 242 32.94 12.99 8.29
CA GLU A 242 31.72 13.60 8.85
C GLU A 242 30.47 12.87 8.35
N PHE A 243 30.45 12.46 7.08
CA PHE A 243 29.38 11.63 6.52
C PHE A 243 29.22 10.27 7.21
N LYS A 244 30.35 9.63 7.55
CA LYS A 244 30.32 8.35 8.24
C LYS A 244 29.72 8.47 9.64
N LYS A 245 29.91 9.61 10.31
CA LYS A 245 29.34 9.88 11.65
C LYS A 245 27.85 10.18 11.62
N LEU A 246 27.34 10.78 10.55
CA LEU A 246 25.93 11.21 10.45
C LEU A 246 24.99 10.12 9.91
N SER A 247 25.55 9.10 9.26
CA SER A 247 24.76 8.04 8.62
C SER A 247 24.71 6.71 9.40
N ASP A 248 25.53 6.57 10.44
CA ASP A 248 25.59 5.40 11.30
C ASP A 248 25.12 5.76 12.72
N ILE A 249 23.87 5.41 13.03
CA ILE A 249 23.34 5.53 14.40
C ILE A 249 24.31 4.82 15.35
N PRO A 250 24.78 5.48 16.43
CA PRO A 250 25.67 4.89 17.41
C PRO A 250 25.15 3.54 17.89
N HIS A 251 26.05 2.60 18.20
CA HIS A 251 25.68 1.30 18.77
C HIS A 251 24.69 0.46 17.94
N VAL A 252 24.63 0.63 16.61
CA VAL A 252 23.75 -0.15 15.71
C VAL A 252 23.84 -1.68 15.90
N LYS A 253 25.00 -2.19 16.33
CA LYS A 253 25.18 -3.61 16.66
C LYS A 253 24.36 -4.04 17.87
N LEU A 254 24.33 -3.22 18.92
CA LEU A 254 23.49 -3.46 20.09
C LEU A 254 22.01 -3.36 19.73
N ARG A 255 21.61 -2.35 18.96
CA ARG A 255 20.25 -2.23 18.41
C ARG A 255 19.82 -3.53 17.72
N ASN A 256 20.64 -4.04 16.78
CA ASN A 256 20.32 -5.28 16.06
C ASN A 256 20.21 -6.49 16.98
N ILE A 257 21.09 -6.60 17.98
CA ILE A 257 21.02 -7.66 18.98
C ILE A 257 19.71 -7.57 19.76
N LEU A 258 19.36 -6.39 20.28
CA LEU A 258 18.12 -6.19 21.04
C LEU A 258 16.87 -6.49 20.22
N ALA A 259 16.85 -6.11 18.94
CA ALA A 259 15.71 -6.31 18.05
C ALA A 259 15.50 -7.77 17.64
N HIS A 260 16.58 -8.50 17.34
CA HIS A 260 16.50 -9.89 16.86
C HIS A 260 16.55 -10.93 17.97
N ASP A 261 17.28 -10.64 19.06
CA ASP A 261 17.48 -11.57 20.17
C ASP A 261 17.91 -10.82 21.45
N ILE A 262 16.93 -10.29 22.16
CA ILE A 262 17.11 -9.54 23.40
C ILE A 262 17.87 -10.32 24.50
N SER A 263 17.92 -11.66 24.40
CA SER A 263 18.62 -12.53 25.34
C SER A 263 20.14 -12.51 25.18
N LYS A 264 20.65 -12.12 24.00
CA LYS A 264 22.10 -12.06 23.68
C LYS A 264 22.84 -10.85 24.27
N SER A 265 22.12 -9.96 24.95
CA SER A 265 22.70 -8.89 25.76
C SER A 265 22.49 -9.18 27.24
N GLU A 266 23.31 -8.61 28.11
CA GLU A 266 23.21 -8.73 29.56
C GLU A 266 23.17 -7.32 30.16
N VAL A 267 22.27 -7.06 31.10
CA VAL A 267 22.21 -5.78 31.82
C VAL A 267 22.54 -6.03 33.28
N ILE A 268 23.56 -5.35 33.78
CA ILE A 268 24.00 -5.42 35.18
C ILE A 268 24.09 -3.99 35.72
N GLY A 269 23.17 -3.63 36.61
CA GLY A 269 23.06 -2.27 37.14
C GLY A 269 22.69 -1.28 36.03
N SER A 270 23.60 -0.31 35.78
CA SER A 270 23.48 0.72 34.74
C SER A 270 24.17 0.34 33.42
N ARG A 271 24.83 -0.83 33.36
CA ARG A 271 25.62 -1.25 32.19
C ARG A 271 24.90 -2.28 31.35
N ILE A 272 25.12 -2.19 30.04
CA ILE A 272 24.73 -3.22 29.08
C ILE A 272 25.97 -3.84 28.43
N ARG A 273 26.01 -5.17 28.42
CA ARG A 273 27.06 -5.98 27.80
C ARG A 273 26.49 -6.76 26.65
N TYR A 274 27.27 -6.85 25.57
CA TYR A 274 26.88 -7.63 24.40
C TYR A 274 28.11 -8.09 23.63
N SER A 275 27.91 -9.07 22.77
CA SER A 275 28.96 -9.56 21.88
C SER A 275 28.45 -9.75 20.47
N PHE A 276 29.31 -9.50 19.49
CA PHE A 276 29.01 -9.71 18.08
C PHE A 276 30.23 -10.23 17.33
N ILE A 277 29.99 -10.88 16.21
CA ILE A 277 31.04 -11.34 15.31
C ILE A 277 31.52 -10.15 14.47
N ASP A 278 32.80 -9.82 14.59
CA ASP A 278 33.44 -8.78 13.79
C ASP A 278 34.08 -9.39 12.54
N ASN A 279 33.38 -9.24 11.43
CA ASN A 279 33.83 -9.72 10.12
C ASN A 279 35.03 -8.93 9.58
N SER A 280 35.33 -7.72 10.10
CA SER A 280 36.54 -6.97 9.73
C SER A 280 37.81 -7.59 10.33
N ARG A 281 37.67 -8.38 11.41
CA ARG A 281 38.75 -9.07 12.13
C ARG A 281 38.64 -10.59 12.00
N ARG A 282 38.44 -11.10 10.78
CA ARG A 282 38.38 -12.54 10.46
C ARG A 282 37.40 -13.33 11.35
N GLY A 283 36.24 -12.75 11.69
CA GLY A 283 35.19 -13.42 12.46
C GLY A 283 35.47 -13.54 13.97
N SER A 284 36.34 -12.70 14.52
CA SER A 284 36.56 -12.66 15.98
C SER A 284 35.32 -12.16 16.74
N ILE A 285 35.11 -12.68 17.95
CA ILE A 285 34.05 -12.22 18.84
C ILE A 285 34.52 -10.94 19.52
N THR A 286 33.83 -9.84 19.27
CA THR A 286 34.02 -8.57 19.98
C THR A 286 33.04 -8.51 21.14
N LYS A 287 33.53 -8.20 22.34
CA LYS A 287 32.73 -7.96 23.55
C LYS A 287 32.74 -6.47 23.86
N VAL A 288 31.57 -5.92 24.12
CA VAL A 288 31.39 -4.51 24.45
C VAL A 288 30.60 -4.41 25.75
N GLU A 289 31.00 -3.47 26.60
CA GLU A 289 30.31 -3.06 27.82
C GLU A 289 30.21 -1.55 27.78
N THR A 290 29.01 -1.00 27.99
CA THR A 290 28.76 0.44 27.94
C THR A 290 27.75 0.83 29.01
N GLU A 291 27.87 2.05 29.55
CA GLU A 291 26.87 2.64 30.42
C GLU A 291 25.64 3.02 29.59
N ILE A 292 24.45 2.65 30.06
CA ILE A 292 23.22 2.92 29.31
C ILE A 292 22.98 4.43 29.21
N ASP A 293 23.28 5.19 30.27
CA ASP A 293 23.11 6.65 30.26
C ASP A 293 24.02 7.33 29.23
N GLU A 294 25.28 6.88 29.10
CA GLU A 294 26.21 7.39 28.09
C GLU A 294 25.72 7.07 26.67
N LEU A 295 25.21 5.85 26.47
CA LEU A 295 24.64 5.43 25.18
C LEU A 295 23.45 6.32 24.78
N LEU A 296 22.52 6.60 25.71
CA LEU A 296 21.36 7.43 25.42
C LEU A 296 21.78 8.89 25.14
N GLU A 297 22.81 9.39 25.83
CA GLU A 297 23.40 10.70 25.55
C GLU A 297 24.02 10.76 24.15
N GLU A 298 24.74 9.72 23.74
CA GLU A 298 25.30 9.63 22.39
C GLU A 298 24.21 9.68 21.30
N LEU A 299 23.02 9.10 21.54
CA LEU A 299 21.88 9.21 20.62
C LEU A 299 21.32 10.63 20.54
N ILE A 300 21.33 11.38 21.65
CA ILE A 300 20.95 12.80 21.66
C ILE A 300 21.95 13.61 20.84
N ILE A 301 23.24 13.49 21.15
CA ILE A 301 24.32 14.23 20.47
C ILE A 301 24.34 13.92 18.97
N PHE A 302 24.17 12.65 18.59
CA PHE A 302 24.05 12.24 17.19
C PHE A 302 22.89 12.98 16.49
N SER A 303 21.72 13.02 17.12
CA SER A 303 20.51 13.62 16.55
C SER A 303 20.60 15.15 16.48
N GLU A 304 21.29 15.80 17.42
CA GLU A 304 21.60 17.22 17.35
C GLU A 304 22.54 17.55 16.19
N ASN A 305 23.59 16.76 16.00
CA ASN A 305 24.51 16.93 14.89
C ASN A 305 23.81 16.76 13.54
N LEU A 306 22.88 15.80 13.47
CA LEU A 306 22.03 15.60 12.31
C LEU A 306 21.16 16.84 12.06
N GLU A 307 20.44 17.34 13.07
CA GLU A 307 19.58 18.53 12.94
C GLU A 307 20.38 19.75 12.42
N ASN A 308 21.54 20.01 13.02
CA ASN A 308 22.36 21.17 12.68
C ASN A 308 22.94 21.10 11.27
N THR A 309 23.12 19.89 10.72
CA THR A 309 23.62 19.69 9.36
C THR A 309 22.57 20.01 8.30
N ILE A 310 21.28 19.81 8.62
CA ILE A 310 20.17 19.96 7.67
C ILE A 310 19.69 21.41 7.55
N VAL A 311 19.92 22.22 8.59
CA VAL A 311 19.48 23.62 8.66
C VAL A 311 20.47 24.60 7.97
N GLN A 312 21.63 24.11 7.48
CA GLN A 312 22.63 24.89 6.74
C GLN A 312 22.44 24.79 5.22
#